data_AF-A0A0D0MJT3-F1
#
_entry.id   AF-A0A0D0MJT3-F1
#
_cell.length_a   1.000
_cell.length_b   1.000
_cell.length_c   1.000
_cell.angle_alpha   90.00
_cell.angle_beta   90.00
_cell.angle_gamma   90.00
#
_symmetry.space_group_name_H-M   'P 1'
#
loop_
_entity.id
_entity.type
_entity.pdbx_description
1 polymer ?
#
loop_
_entity_poly.entity_id
_entity_poly.type
_entity_poly.pdbx_seq_one_letter_code
_entity_poly.pdbx_strand_id
1 'polypeptide(L)'
;MPAAMFAALFFTVALLVTTAYFIMGSIPLLVLKHDTPLDARFVRGFFNLYYVGAFITASATAISFALAGRFGIAAGAAALAAMAIVLRKKVIPKMDALGEQIKSNYMDAIPGFRKTHITAILINLAQLVVIVWTLIAVSQQ
;
A
#
# COMPACT_ATOMS: atom_id res chain seq x y z
N MET A 1 17.80 -25.10 -3.97
CA MET A 1 16.65 -24.22 -3.62
C MET A 1 15.47 -24.59 -4.53
N PRO A 2 14.29 -24.93 -3.99
CA PRO A 2 13.14 -25.28 -4.81
C PRO A 2 12.66 -24.07 -5.64
N ALA A 3 12.10 -24.31 -6.83
CA ALA A 3 11.60 -23.25 -7.72
C ALA A 3 10.61 -22.29 -7.02
N ALA A 4 9.77 -22.82 -6.12
CA ALA A 4 8.84 -22.05 -5.31
C ALA A 4 9.53 -20.99 -4.41
N MET A 5 10.75 -21.26 -3.95
CA MET A 5 11.50 -20.31 -3.12
C MET A 5 12.05 -19.15 -3.95
N PHE A 6 12.50 -19.41 -5.18
CA PHE A 6 12.90 -18.34 -6.11
C PHE A 6 11.70 -17.45 -6.46
N ALA A 7 10.54 -18.06 -6.73
CA ALA A 7 9.30 -17.31 -6.94
C ALA A 7 8.93 -16.47 -5.71
N ALA A 8 9.02 -17.02 -4.50
CA ALA A 8 8.72 -16.31 -3.27
C ALA A 8 9.61 -15.07 -3.07
N LEU A 9 10.93 -15.20 -3.32
CA LEU A 9 11.85 -14.07 -3.24
C LEU A 9 11.55 -13.01 -4.30
N PHE A 10 11.29 -13.43 -5.55
CA PHE A 10 10.93 -12.51 -6.63
C PHE A 10 9.68 -11.69 -6.28
N PHE A 11 8.61 -12.33 -5.82
CA PHE A 11 7.38 -11.62 -5.46
C PHE A 11 7.53 -10.78 -4.20
N THR A 12 8.39 -11.20 -3.26
CA THR A 12 8.74 -10.36 -2.10
C THR A 12 9.44 -9.09 -2.54
N VAL A 13 10.39 -9.17 -3.48
CA VAL A 13 11.03 -7.99 -4.06
C VAL A 13 10.01 -7.11 -4.77
N ALA A 14 9.10 -7.69 -5.56
CA ALA A 14 8.04 -6.94 -6.22
C ALA A 14 7.12 -6.21 -5.21
N LEU A 15 6.77 -6.85 -4.09
CA LEU A 15 5.99 -6.27 -3.00
C LEU A 15 6.76 -5.11 -2.33
N LEU A 16 8.06 -5.30 -2.06
CA LEU A 16 8.94 -4.27 -1.50
C LEU A 16 9.04 -3.05 -2.42
N VAL A 17 9.29 -3.26 -3.71
CA VAL A 17 9.37 -2.19 -4.71
C VAL A 17 8.04 -1.45 -4.80
N THR A 18 6.92 -2.17 -4.84
CA THR A 18 5.58 -1.57 -4.88
C THR A 18 5.35 -0.65 -3.67
N THR A 19 5.73 -1.12 -2.48
CA THR A 19 5.51 -0.37 -1.23
C THR A 19 6.48 0.82 -1.09
N ALA A 20 7.76 0.60 -1.37
CA ALA A 20 8.79 1.64 -1.26
C ALA A 20 8.59 2.74 -2.31
N TYR A 21 8.32 2.37 -3.56
CA TYR A 21 8.03 3.33 -4.62
C TYR A 21 6.76 4.13 -4.33
N PHE A 22 5.74 3.48 -3.74
CA PHE A 22 4.56 4.19 -3.30
C PHE A 22 4.86 5.23 -2.23
N ILE A 23 5.69 4.94 -1.23
CA ILE A 23 6.11 5.93 -0.22
C ILE A 23 6.86 7.09 -0.89
N MET A 24 7.81 6.77 -1.78
CA MET A 24 8.59 7.77 -2.51
C MET A 24 7.71 8.65 -3.41
N GLY A 25 6.65 8.10 -4.01
CA GLY A 25 5.71 8.86 -4.83
C GLY A 25 4.65 9.61 -4.02
N SER A 26 4.14 9.05 -2.92
CA SER A 26 3.08 9.66 -2.11
C SER A 26 3.54 10.85 -1.28
N ILE A 27 4.79 10.85 -0.78
CA ILE A 27 5.32 11.97 0.00
C ILE A 27 5.36 13.29 -0.82
N PRO A 28 5.95 13.34 -2.03
CA PRO A 28 5.90 14.52 -2.87
C PRO A 28 4.47 14.98 -3.20
N LEU A 29 3.51 14.05 -3.30
CA LEU A 29 2.11 14.39 -3.55
C LEU A 29 1.45 15.12 -2.37
N LEU A 30 2.02 15.10 -1.16
CA LEU A 30 1.57 15.96 -0.05
C LEU A 30 1.85 17.46 -0.31
N VAL A 31 2.80 17.78 -1.20
CA VAL A 31 3.14 19.16 -1.57
C VAL A 31 2.08 19.77 -2.50
N LEU A 32 1.30 18.95 -3.21
CA LEU A 32 0.16 19.42 -4.00
C LEU A 32 -0.80 20.24 -3.12
N LYS A 33 -1.42 21.26 -3.70
CA LYS A 33 -2.35 22.13 -2.95
C LYS A 33 -3.65 21.40 -2.61
N HIS A 34 -4.06 20.44 -3.46
CA HIS A 34 -5.32 19.70 -3.32
C HIS A 34 -6.56 20.61 -3.37
N ASP A 35 -6.41 21.79 -3.97
CA ASP A 35 -7.46 22.79 -4.14
C ASP A 35 -8.23 22.59 -5.45
N THR A 36 -7.67 21.84 -6.40
CA THR A 36 -8.36 21.50 -7.64
C THR A 36 -8.94 20.07 -7.63
N PRO A 37 -10.07 19.83 -8.33
CA PRO A 37 -10.61 18.48 -8.50
C PRO A 37 -9.65 17.54 -9.25
N LEU A 38 -8.74 18.08 -10.07
CA LEU A 38 -7.76 17.29 -10.81
C LEU A 38 -6.73 16.67 -9.86
N ASP A 39 -6.18 17.45 -8.94
CA ASP A 39 -5.22 16.99 -7.93
C ASP A 39 -5.81 15.85 -7.10
N ALA A 40 -7.05 16.02 -6.61
CA ALA A 40 -7.72 15.00 -5.81
C ALA A 40 -7.89 13.68 -6.59
N ARG A 41 -8.28 13.75 -7.87
CA ARG A 41 -8.42 12.57 -8.74
C ARG A 41 -7.07 11.91 -9.02
N PHE A 42 -6.01 12.69 -9.20
CA PHE A 42 -4.66 12.17 -9.44
C PHE A 42 -4.15 11.40 -8.23
N VAL A 43 -4.19 12.01 -7.03
CA VAL A 43 -3.77 11.35 -5.80
C VAL A 43 -4.63 10.10 -5.53
N ARG A 44 -5.95 10.18 -5.71
CA ARG A 44 -6.86 9.03 -5.59
C ARG A 44 -6.52 7.91 -6.57
N GLY A 45 -6.20 8.24 -7.83
CA GLY A 45 -5.74 7.29 -8.84
C GLY A 45 -4.44 6.60 -8.44
N PHE A 46 -3.47 7.36 -7.95
CA PHE A 46 -2.18 6.85 -7.45
C PHE A 46 -2.37 5.85 -6.31
N PHE A 47 -3.20 6.19 -5.32
CA PHE A 47 -3.53 5.30 -4.21
C PHE A 47 -4.24 4.02 -4.68
N ASN A 48 -5.20 4.14 -5.61
CA ASN A 48 -5.90 2.97 -6.14
C ASN A 48 -4.94 2.02 -6.89
N LEU A 49 -4.03 2.56 -7.71
CA LEU A 49 -3.02 1.76 -8.41
C LEU A 49 -2.12 1.02 -7.41
N TYR A 50 -1.66 1.72 -6.38
CA TYR A 50 -0.88 1.11 -5.32
C TYR A 50 -1.64 -0.03 -4.62
N TYR A 51 -2.88 0.19 -4.18
CA TYR A 51 -3.61 -0.87 -3.47
C TYR A 51 -3.83 -2.12 -4.34
N VAL A 52 -4.05 -1.96 -5.64
CA VAL A 52 -4.16 -3.08 -6.58
C VAL A 52 -2.80 -3.78 -6.73
N GLY A 53 -1.72 -3.04 -6.94
CA GLY A 53 -0.37 -3.59 -7.04
C GLY A 53 0.05 -4.32 -5.77
N ALA A 54 -0.21 -3.74 -4.60
CA ALA A 54 0.08 -4.32 -3.29
C ALA A 54 -0.72 -5.60 -3.07
N PHE A 55 -2.01 -5.63 -3.43
CA PHE A 55 -2.82 -6.84 -3.33
C PHE A 55 -2.27 -7.98 -4.21
N ILE A 56 -1.94 -7.68 -5.48
CA ILE A 56 -1.42 -8.68 -6.43
C ILE A 56 -0.08 -9.23 -5.93
N THR A 57 0.86 -8.36 -5.61
CA THR A 57 2.22 -8.76 -5.19
C THR A 57 2.22 -9.47 -3.83
N ALA A 58 1.41 -9.02 -2.86
CA ALA A 58 1.28 -9.70 -1.57
C ALA A 58 0.59 -11.07 -1.71
N SER A 59 -0.44 -11.19 -2.54
CA SER A 59 -1.11 -12.48 -2.79
C SER A 59 -0.16 -13.47 -3.47
N ALA A 60 0.57 -13.04 -4.49
CA ALA A 60 1.56 -13.87 -5.16
C ALA A 60 2.69 -14.31 -4.21
N THR A 61 3.14 -13.40 -3.32
CA THR A 61 4.11 -13.70 -2.27
C THR A 61 3.56 -14.75 -1.30
N ALA A 62 2.33 -14.59 -0.83
CA ALA A 62 1.68 -15.53 0.10
C ALA A 62 1.57 -16.94 -0.50
N ILE A 63 1.08 -17.04 -1.74
CA ILE A 63 0.93 -18.32 -2.45
C ILE A 63 2.32 -18.98 -2.62
N SER A 64 3.33 -18.22 -3.02
CA SER A 64 4.67 -18.77 -3.23
C SER A 64 5.31 -19.30 -1.94
N PHE A 65 5.16 -18.58 -0.82
CA PHE A 65 5.63 -19.07 0.49
C PHE A 65 4.83 -20.26 1.01
N ALA A 66 3.52 -20.32 0.75
CA ALA A 66 2.71 -21.48 1.11
C ALA A 66 3.15 -22.73 0.33
N LEU A 67 3.40 -22.60 -0.98
CA LEU A 67 3.93 -23.68 -1.83
C LEU A 67 5.35 -24.09 -1.42
N ALA A 68 6.13 -23.19 -0.84
CA ALA A 68 7.46 -23.47 -0.28
C ALA A 68 7.41 -24.05 1.15
N GLY A 69 6.22 -24.33 1.70
CA GLY A 69 6.04 -24.89 3.05
C GLY A 69 6.26 -23.89 4.20
N ARG A 70 6.41 -22.59 3.90
CA ARG A 70 6.69 -21.53 4.88
C ARG A 70 5.38 -20.84 5.31
N PHE A 71 4.49 -21.60 5.94
CA PHE A 71 3.13 -21.14 6.28
C PHE A 71 3.08 -19.89 7.17
N GLY A 72 4.03 -19.72 8.10
CA GLY A 72 4.10 -18.51 8.94
C GLY A 72 4.31 -17.23 8.13
N ILE A 73 5.23 -17.24 7.17
CA ILE A 73 5.51 -16.09 6.28
C ILE A 73 4.34 -15.91 5.29
N ALA A 74 3.78 -17.02 4.79
CA ALA A 74 2.61 -16.98 3.92
C ALA A 74 1.41 -16.31 4.58
N ALA A 75 1.14 -16.60 5.86
CA ALA A 75 0.07 -15.96 6.62
C ALA A 75 0.29 -14.45 6.78
N GLY A 76 1.53 -14.02 7.04
CA GLY A 76 1.89 -12.60 7.07
C GLY A 76 1.64 -11.89 5.74
N ALA A 77 2.06 -12.51 4.63
CA ALA A 77 1.80 -11.96 3.29
C ALA A 77 0.30 -11.94 2.93
N ALA A 78 -0.47 -12.94 3.34
CA ALA A 78 -1.92 -12.95 3.18
C ALA A 78 -2.60 -11.82 3.99
N ALA A 79 -2.10 -11.54 5.21
CA ALA A 79 -2.57 -10.42 6.01
C ALA A 79 -2.31 -9.06 5.32
N LEU A 80 -1.16 -8.90 4.66
CA LEU A 80 -0.86 -7.70 3.85
C LEU A 80 -1.81 -7.56 2.66
N ALA A 81 -2.10 -8.66 1.95
CA ALA A 81 -3.06 -8.66 0.86
C ALA A 81 -4.48 -8.26 1.33
N ALA A 82 -4.93 -8.82 2.46
CA ALA A 82 -6.20 -8.45 3.07
C ALA A 82 -6.23 -6.97 3.49
N MET A 83 -5.12 -6.47 4.06
CA MET A 83 -4.98 -5.08 4.45
C MET A 83 -5.06 -4.14 3.23
N ALA A 84 -4.47 -4.50 2.10
CA ALA A 84 -4.58 -3.73 0.85
C ALA A 84 -6.04 -3.58 0.40
N ILE A 85 -6.84 -4.65 0.49
CA ILE A 85 -8.29 -4.60 0.20
C ILE A 85 -9.02 -3.68 1.18
N VAL A 86 -8.79 -3.85 2.47
CA VAL A 86 -9.47 -3.07 3.52
C VAL A 86 -9.15 -1.59 3.39
N LEU A 87 -7.88 -1.24 3.22
CA LEU A 87 -7.44 0.14 3.04
C LEU A 87 -8.02 0.73 1.76
N ARG A 88 -8.03 0.00 0.65
CA ARG A 88 -8.67 0.46 -0.59
C ARG A 88 -10.15 0.78 -0.37
N LYS A 89 -10.88 -0.11 0.30
CA LYS A 89 -12.32 0.06 0.58
C LYS A 89 -12.62 1.21 1.54
N LYS A 90 -11.66 1.63 2.38
CA LYS A 90 -11.85 2.75 3.32
C LYS A 90 -11.32 4.08 2.80
N VAL A 91 -10.14 4.07 2.18
CA VAL A 91 -9.40 5.27 1.77
C VAL A 91 -9.97 5.84 0.48
N ILE A 92 -10.23 5.01 -0.54
CA ILE A 92 -10.70 5.50 -1.84
C ILE A 92 -12.07 6.19 -1.74
N PRO A 93 -13.11 5.59 -1.10
CA PRO A 93 -14.40 6.28 -0.96
C PRO A 93 -14.29 7.57 -0.13
N LYS A 94 -13.42 7.60 0.88
CA LYS A 94 -13.18 8.79 1.69
C LYS A 94 -12.52 9.91 0.87
N MET A 95 -11.56 9.56 0.01
CA MET A 95 -10.94 10.52 -0.92
C MET A 95 -11.93 11.02 -1.97
N ASP A 96 -12.82 10.15 -2.47
CA ASP A 96 -13.88 10.51 -3.42
C ASP A 96 -14.85 11.52 -2.77
N ALA A 97 -15.34 11.24 -1.56
CA ALA A 97 -16.24 12.14 -0.82
C ALA A 97 -15.61 13.50 -0.49
N LEU A 98 -14.35 13.50 -0.03
CA LEU A 98 -13.61 14.75 0.24
C LEU A 98 -13.30 15.52 -1.04
N GLY A 99 -13.02 14.82 -2.14
CA GLY A 99 -12.81 15.40 -3.47
C GLY A 99 -14.05 16.10 -4.02
N GLU A 100 -15.25 15.58 -3.75
CA GLU A 100 -16.50 16.26 -4.08
C GLU A 100 -16.74 17.50 -3.23
N GLN A 101 -16.42 17.45 -1.93
CA GLN A 101 -16.55 18.60 -1.02
C GLN A 101 -15.57 19.74 -1.33
N ILE A 102 -14.41 19.43 -1.92
CA ILE A 102 -13.48 20.45 -2.44
C ILE A 102 -14.16 21.29 -3.54
N LYS A 103 -15.06 20.70 -4.35
CA LYS A 103 -15.81 21.45 -5.38
C LYS A 103 -16.80 22.45 -4.78
N SER A 104 -17.36 22.15 -3.61
CA SER A 104 -18.35 23.01 -2.94
C SER A 104 -17.72 24.00 -1.95
N ASN A 105 -16.39 24.13 -1.95
CA ASN A 105 -15.61 25.09 -1.16
C ASN A 105 -15.77 24.92 0.37
N TYR A 106 -15.92 23.68 0.83
CA TYR A 106 -15.98 23.38 2.27
C TYR A 106 -14.59 23.55 2.92
N MET A 107 -14.51 24.42 3.94
CA MET A 107 -13.26 24.80 4.62
C MET A 107 -12.47 23.60 5.20
N ASP A 108 -13.14 22.49 5.51
CA ASP A 108 -12.54 21.31 6.16
C ASP A 108 -12.12 20.18 5.20
N ALA A 109 -12.44 20.29 3.90
CA ALA A 109 -12.24 19.20 2.95
C ALA A 109 -10.75 18.95 2.64
N ILE A 110 -9.95 20.02 2.47
CA ILE A 110 -8.51 19.93 2.18
C ILE A 110 -7.73 19.34 3.37
N PRO A 111 -7.89 19.82 4.62
CA PRO A 111 -7.26 19.20 5.79
C PRO A 111 -7.67 17.74 5.98
N GLY A 112 -8.94 17.39 5.75
CA GLY A 112 -9.43 16.02 5.80
C GLY A 112 -8.78 15.10 4.77
N PHE A 113 -8.57 15.61 3.55
CA PHE A 113 -7.91 14.89 2.47
C PHE A 113 -6.44 14.62 2.81
N ARG A 114 -5.71 15.65 3.26
CA ARG A 114 -4.31 15.52 3.70
C ARG A 114 -4.16 14.54 4.87
N LYS A 115 -5.04 14.59 5.88
CA LYS A 115 -5.03 13.63 7.00
C LYS A 115 -5.22 12.19 6.52
N THR A 116 -6.14 11.97 5.58
CA THR A 116 -6.39 10.64 4.99
C THR A 116 -5.16 10.14 4.22
N HIS A 117 -4.54 11.02 3.43
CA HIS A 117 -3.28 10.76 2.71
C HIS A 117 -2.16 10.36 3.68
N ILE A 118 -1.86 11.18 4.69
CA ILE A 118 -0.81 10.94 5.68
C ILE A 118 -1.05 9.63 6.43
N THR A 119 -2.28 9.37 6.87
CA THR A 119 -2.62 8.13 7.59
C THR A 119 -2.27 6.91 6.77
N ALA A 120 -2.60 6.92 5.48
CA ALA A 120 -2.34 5.80 4.60
C ALA A 120 -0.84 5.64 4.27
N ILE A 121 -0.06 6.73 4.24
CA ILE A 121 1.42 6.68 4.18
C ILE A 121 2.00 6.03 5.45
N LEU A 122 1.54 6.43 6.64
CA LEU A 122 2.03 5.89 7.90
C LEU A 122 1.77 4.39 8.04
N ILE A 123 0.59 3.93 7.63
CA ILE A 123 0.26 2.49 7.61
C ILE A 123 1.20 1.75 6.66
N ASN A 124 1.46 2.30 5.47
CA ASN A 124 2.39 1.74 4.50
C ASN A 124 3.83 1.66 5.03
N LEU A 125 4.28 2.71 5.72
CA LEU A 125 5.60 2.74 6.34
C LEU A 125 5.72 1.64 7.40
N ALA A 126 4.70 1.47 8.24
CA ALA A 126 4.66 0.40 9.23
C ALA A 126 4.70 -0.98 8.55
N GLN A 127 3.94 -1.20 7.48
CA GLN A 127 3.99 -2.44 6.69
C GLN A 127 5.41 -2.68 6.14
N LEU A 128 6.05 -1.67 5.57
CA LEU A 128 7.41 -1.80 5.02
C LEU A 128 8.42 -2.20 6.10
N VAL A 129 8.37 -1.56 7.27
CA VAL A 129 9.22 -1.91 8.41
C VAL A 129 9.00 -3.36 8.83
N VAL A 130 7.75 -3.82 8.93
CA VAL A 130 7.41 -5.20 9.28
C VAL A 130 7.93 -6.20 8.25
N ILE A 131 7.78 -5.92 6.95
CA ILE A 131 8.28 -6.79 5.88
C ILE A 131 9.80 -6.90 5.96
N VAL A 132 10.51 -5.77 6.03
CA VAL A 132 11.98 -5.74 6.11
C VAL A 132 12.48 -6.45 7.36
N TRP A 133 11.85 -6.20 8.51
CA TRP A 133 12.20 -6.88 9.76
C TRP A 133 12.01 -8.39 9.66
N THR A 134 10.90 -8.84 9.07
CA THR A 134 10.63 -10.27 8.87
C THR A 134 11.71 -10.91 8.01
N LEU A 135 12.17 -10.23 6.95
CA LEU A 135 13.24 -10.74 6.09
C LEU A 135 14.59 -10.83 6.81
N ILE A 136 14.93 -9.82 7.61
CA ILE A 136 16.17 -9.84 8.43
C ILE A 136 16.11 -10.99 9.43
N ALA A 137 15.00 -11.11 10.17
CA ALA A 137 14.82 -12.17 11.17
C ALA A 137 14.91 -13.57 10.55
N VAL A 138 14.36 -13.76 9.33
CA VAL A 138 14.44 -15.04 8.61
C VAL A 138 15.84 -15.28 8.04
N SER A 139 16.58 -14.26 7.63
CA SER A 139 17.96 -14.43 7.11
C SER A 139 18.99 -14.84 8.16
N GLN A 140 18.65 -14.68 9.45
CA GLN A 140 19.52 -15.03 10.58
C GLN A 140 19.30 -16.48 11.08
N GLN A 141 18.33 -17.20 10.51
CA GLN A 141 18.03 -18.61 10.82
C GLN A 141 18.66 -19.54 9.79
#